data_AF-A0A959RZT4-F1
#
_entry.id   AF-A0A959RZT4-F1
#
_cell.length_a   1.000
_cell.length_b   1.000
_cell.length_c   1.000
_cell.angle_alpha   90.00
_cell.angle_beta   90.00
_cell.angle_gamma   90.00
#
_symmetry.space_group_name_H-M   'P 1'
#
loop_
_entity.id
_entity.type
_entity.pdbx_description
1 polymer ?
#
loop_
_entity_poly.entity_id
_entity_poly.type
_entity_poly.pdbx_seq_one_letter_code
_entity_poly.pdbx_strand_id
1 'polypeptide(L)'
;MKKKFIIKAIISVLLLYFILRDVNFSDIYESIKHADFKILSLAFSLHFVGLMLSSIRWKVLLNSQKIKSKLFFLFKSYLVASFFNHFLPSTVGGDSIRTYDSWKLGENKEKAFAVVILDRFLGLLTLLIFAIIALLYSPDLSEVIPQLWFWVFVLSSGAAIIICF
;
A
#
# COMPACT_ATOMS: atom_id res chain seq x y z
N MET A 1 22.34 17.91 0.00
CA MET A 1 21.34 17.04 0.65
C MET A 1 20.46 17.77 1.68
N LYS A 2 20.99 18.65 2.54
CA LYS A 2 20.20 19.35 3.59
C LYS A 2 19.06 20.26 3.08
N LYS A 3 19.26 21.04 1.99
CA LYS A 3 18.21 21.96 1.47
C LYS A 3 16.91 21.26 1.04
N LYS A 4 16.99 20.12 0.35
CA LYS A 4 15.80 19.35 -0.09
C LYS A 4 15.03 18.77 1.10
N PHE A 5 15.74 18.34 2.14
CA PHE A 5 15.11 17.84 3.38
C PHE A 5 14.39 18.96 4.13
N ILE A 6 15.04 20.12 4.28
CA ILE A 6 14.44 21.29 4.94
C ILE A 6 13.18 21.76 4.21
N ILE A 7 13.22 21.84 2.87
CA ILE A 7 12.03 22.20 2.07
C ILE A 7 10.89 21.20 2.30
N LYS A 8 11.16 19.88 2.27
CA LYS A 8 10.15 18.85 2.55
C LYS A 8 9.58 18.99 3.98
N ALA A 9 10.43 19.23 4.97
CA ALA A 9 10.01 19.42 6.35
C ALA A 9 9.11 20.66 6.52
N ILE A 10 9.48 21.79 5.90
CA ILE A 10 8.66 23.01 5.91
C ILE A 10 7.31 22.76 5.25
N ILE A 11 7.28 22.09 4.10
CA ILE A 11 6.03 21.74 3.41
C ILE A 11 5.18 20.82 4.28
N SER A 12 5.76 19.78 4.90
CA SER A 12 5.04 18.88 5.80
C SER A 12 4.44 19.62 7.01
N VAL A 13 5.20 20.53 7.64
CA VAL A 13 4.72 21.33 8.77
C VAL A 13 3.61 22.30 8.33
N LEU A 14 3.76 22.96 7.19
CA LEU A 14 2.73 23.84 6.63
C LEU A 14 1.44 23.08 6.31
N LEU A 15 1.54 21.90 5.71
CA LEU A 15 0.39 21.04 5.44
C LEU A 15 -0.29 20.57 6.73
N LEU A 16 0.49 20.12 7.73
CA LEU A 16 -0.05 19.74 9.03
C LEU A 16 -0.74 20.92 9.72
N TYR A 17 -0.13 22.10 9.71
CA TYR A 17 -0.74 23.32 10.24
C TYR A 17 -2.03 23.65 9.50
N PHE A 18 -2.04 23.58 8.17
CA PHE A 18 -3.21 23.85 7.35
C PHE A 18 -4.36 22.89 7.68
N ILE A 19 -4.08 21.59 7.85
CA ILE A 19 -5.08 20.58 8.22
C ILE A 19 -5.57 20.80 9.65
N LEU A 20 -4.68 21.06 10.61
CA LEU A 20 -5.03 21.16 12.03
C LEU A 20 -5.67 22.49 12.41
N ARG A 21 -5.50 23.55 11.61
CA ARG A 21 -6.05 24.87 11.89
C ARG A 21 -7.57 24.87 12.01
N ASP A 22 -8.24 24.04 11.22
CA ASP A 22 -9.70 23.95 11.18
C ASP A 22 -10.25 22.83 12.07
N VAL A 23 -9.38 22.13 12.82
CA VAL A 23 -9.77 21.00 13.68
C VAL A 23 -9.89 21.46 15.13
N ASN A 24 -11.09 21.33 15.70
CA ASN A 24 -11.29 21.51 17.13
C ASN A 24 -10.76 20.30 17.90
N PHE A 25 -9.77 20.53 18.77
CA PHE A 25 -9.20 19.47 19.61
C PHE A 25 -10.23 18.83 20.57
N SER A 26 -11.30 19.55 20.92
CA SER A 26 -12.44 19.00 21.69
C SER A 26 -13.10 17.84 20.97
N ASP A 27 -13.28 17.97 19.65
CA ASP A 27 -14.01 17.00 18.83
C ASP A 27 -13.19 15.72 18.67
N ILE A 28 -11.85 15.84 18.62
CA ILE A 28 -10.94 14.69 18.66
C ILE A 28 -11.10 13.93 19.97
N TYR A 29 -11.10 14.64 21.10
CA TYR A 29 -11.21 14.02 22.43
C TYR A 29 -12.55 13.32 22.63
N GLU A 30 -13.65 13.97 22.25
CA GLU A 30 -15.00 13.39 22.23
C GLU A 30 -15.05 12.12 21.36
N SER A 31 -14.49 12.18 20.15
CA SER A 31 -14.45 11.04 19.23
C SER A 31 -13.69 9.83 19.80
N ILE A 32 -12.57 10.07 20.49
CA ILE A 32 -11.80 9.00 21.15
C ILE A 32 -12.60 8.41 22.32
N LYS A 33 -13.28 9.25 23.11
CA LYS A 33 -14.07 8.81 24.28
C LYS A 33 -15.28 7.97 23.87
N HIS A 34 -15.90 8.31 22.74
CA HIS A 34 -17.09 7.62 22.22
C HIS A 34 -16.76 6.54 21.18
N ALA A 35 -15.48 6.24 20.96
CA ALA A 35 -15.07 5.20 20.01
C ALA A 35 -15.60 3.82 20.44
N ASP A 36 -16.30 3.14 19.53
CA ASP A 36 -16.76 1.77 19.78
C ASP A 36 -15.57 0.80 19.70
N PHE A 37 -15.23 0.21 20.84
CA PHE A 37 -14.15 -0.76 20.97
C PHE A 37 -14.36 -2.00 20.08
N LYS A 38 -15.61 -2.42 19.81
CA LYS A 38 -15.90 -3.55 18.91
C LYS A 38 -15.54 -3.21 17.48
N ILE A 39 -15.89 -2.01 17.01
CA ILE A 39 -15.54 -1.55 15.67
C ILE A 39 -14.02 -1.38 15.55
N LEU A 40 -13.37 -0.83 16.57
CA LEU A 40 -11.92 -0.64 16.59
C LEU A 40 -11.16 -1.98 16.55
N SER A 41 -11.58 -2.94 17.38
CA SER A 41 -10.98 -4.28 17.40
C SER A 41 -11.22 -5.04 16.10
N LEU A 42 -12.39 -4.89 15.47
CA LEU A 42 -12.67 -5.45 14.15
C LEU A 42 -11.76 -4.83 13.09
N ALA A 43 -11.61 -3.50 13.06
CA ALA A 43 -10.73 -2.81 12.13
C ALA A 43 -9.27 -3.27 12.27
N PHE A 44 -8.78 -3.39 13.52
CA PHE A 44 -7.44 -3.88 13.80
C PHE A 44 -7.25 -5.34 13.36
N SER A 45 -8.26 -6.19 13.61
CA SER A 45 -8.25 -7.58 13.18
C SER A 45 -8.22 -7.71 11.66
N LEU A 46 -9.05 -6.95 10.95
CA LEU A 46 -9.06 -6.91 9.49
C LEU A 46 -7.73 -6.42 8.91
N HIS A 47 -7.10 -5.44 9.57
CA HIS A 47 -5.77 -4.99 9.17
C HIS A 47 -4.73 -6.11 9.28
N PHE A 48 -4.72 -6.85 10.41
CA PHE A 48 -3.83 -8.00 10.59
C PHE A 48 -4.09 -9.12 9.58
N VAL A 49 -5.36 -9.40 9.27
CA VAL A 49 -5.73 -10.35 8.22
C VAL A 49 -5.16 -9.88 6.88
N GLY A 50 -5.27 -8.60 6.54
CA GLY A 50 -4.68 -8.02 5.33
C GLY A 50 -3.17 -8.21 5.24
N LEU A 51 -2.44 -8.00 6.33
CA LEU A 51 -0.99 -8.25 6.41
C LEU A 51 -0.65 -9.74 6.22
N MET A 52 -1.45 -10.64 6.80
CA MET A 52 -1.29 -12.08 6.64
C MET A 52 -1.54 -12.51 5.19
N LEU A 53 -2.63 -12.05 4.58
CA LEU A 53 -2.96 -12.33 3.17
C LEU A 53 -1.85 -11.83 2.23
N SER A 54 -1.31 -10.64 2.50
CA SER A 54 -0.19 -10.09 1.73
C SER A 54 1.08 -10.95 1.84
N SER A 55 1.33 -11.51 3.02
CA SER A 55 2.46 -12.42 3.26
C SER A 55 2.25 -13.78 2.56
N ILE A 56 1.02 -14.28 2.52
CA ILE A 56 0.65 -15.48 1.75
C ILE A 56 0.83 -15.23 0.26
N ARG A 57 0.36 -14.10 -0.26
CA ARG A 57 0.54 -13.71 -1.67
C ARG A 57 2.02 -13.70 -2.04
N TRP A 58 2.84 -13.08 -1.21
CA TRP A 58 4.30 -13.07 -1.43
C TRP A 58 4.91 -14.48 -1.40
N LYS A 59 4.43 -15.35 -0.50
CA LYS A 59 4.84 -16.77 -0.47
C LYS A 59 4.51 -17.49 -1.78
N VAL A 60 3.33 -17.25 -2.35
CA VAL A 60 2.91 -17.83 -3.64
C VAL A 60 3.85 -17.38 -4.77
N LEU A 61 4.25 -16.09 -4.78
CA LEU A 61 5.20 -15.56 -5.76
C LEU A 61 6.63 -16.10 -5.61
N LEU A 62 7.05 -16.44 -4.38
CA LEU A 62 8.35 -17.11 -4.18
C LEU A 62 8.29 -18.59 -4.56
N ASN A 63 7.18 -19.26 -4.27
CA ASN A 63 6.97 -20.65 -4.64
C ASN A 63 6.95 -20.85 -6.16
N SER A 64 6.43 -19.89 -6.95
CA SER A 64 6.46 -19.96 -8.42
C SER A 64 7.89 -19.93 -8.99
N GLN A 65 8.85 -19.40 -8.23
CA GLN A 65 10.28 -19.43 -8.53
C GLN A 65 11.01 -20.61 -7.87
N LYS A 66 10.26 -21.59 -7.34
CA LYS A 66 10.76 -22.78 -6.65
C LYS A 66 11.47 -22.50 -5.32
N ILE A 67 11.24 -21.34 -4.72
CA ILE A 67 11.79 -21.01 -3.39
C ILE A 67 10.77 -21.32 -2.30
N LYS A 68 11.17 -22.20 -1.39
CA LYS A 68 10.37 -22.57 -0.22
C LYS A 68 10.74 -21.67 0.96
N SER A 69 9.76 -20.98 1.51
CA SER A 69 9.91 -20.14 2.70
C SER A 69 8.82 -20.43 3.73
N LYS A 70 9.14 -20.22 5.01
CA LYS A 70 8.15 -20.36 6.09
C LYS A 70 7.26 -19.12 6.12
N LEU A 71 5.94 -19.31 6.18
CA LEU A 71 4.98 -18.20 6.19
C LEU A 71 5.24 -17.22 7.35
N PHE A 72 5.59 -17.74 8.52
CA PHE A 72 5.91 -16.91 9.69
C PHE A 72 7.12 -15.98 9.47
N PHE A 73 8.14 -16.45 8.75
CA PHE A 73 9.28 -15.60 8.39
C PHE A 73 8.85 -14.46 7.47
N LEU A 74 8.06 -14.78 6.43
CA LEU A 74 7.54 -13.78 5.50
C LEU A 74 6.63 -12.77 6.18
N PHE A 75 5.77 -13.23 7.10
CA PHE A 75 4.88 -12.36 7.87
C PHE A 75 5.67 -11.39 8.76
N LYS A 76 6.71 -11.88 9.46
CA LYS A 76 7.60 -11.01 10.24
C LYS A 76 8.32 -9.99 9.35
N SER A 77 8.83 -10.43 8.21
CA SER A 77 9.47 -9.54 7.22
C SER A 77 8.48 -8.48 6.71
N TYR A 78 7.23 -8.88 6.44
CA TYR A 78 6.18 -7.96 6.00
C TYR A 78 5.81 -6.92 7.06
N LEU A 79 5.78 -7.30 8.34
CA LEU A 79 5.58 -6.35 9.44
C LEU A 79 6.70 -5.32 9.52
N VAL A 80 7.96 -5.75 9.40
CA VAL A 80 9.12 -4.84 9.38
C VAL A 80 9.04 -3.92 8.15
N ALA A 81 8.76 -4.46 6.98
CA ALA A 81 8.59 -3.68 5.76
C ALA A 81 7.45 -2.65 5.89
N SER A 82 6.32 -3.04 6.48
CA SER A 82 5.18 -2.14 6.73
C SER A 82 5.55 -1.01 7.69
N PHE A 83 6.29 -1.30 8.77
CA PHE A 83 6.83 -0.27 9.65
C PHE A 83 7.65 0.76 8.86
N PHE A 84 8.64 0.33 8.09
CA PHE A 84 9.47 1.26 7.32
C PHE A 84 8.67 2.06 6.28
N ASN A 85 7.62 1.48 5.69
CA ASN A 85 6.75 2.20 4.76
C ASN A 85 5.92 3.31 5.43
N HIS A 86 5.61 3.20 6.73
CA HIS A 86 4.89 4.26 7.46
C HIS A 86 5.83 5.38 7.94
N PHE A 87 7.07 5.07 8.30
CA PHE A 87 8.01 6.04 8.85
C PHE A 87 8.92 6.70 7.81
N LEU A 88 9.19 6.03 6.69
CA LEU A 88 10.00 6.60 5.63
C LEU A 88 9.09 7.29 4.60
N PRO A 89 9.44 8.51 4.15
CA PRO A 89 8.69 9.25 3.14
C PRO A 89 8.75 8.59 1.73
N SER A 90 9.25 7.37 1.62
CA SER A 90 9.32 6.58 0.39
C SER A 90 9.04 5.11 0.68
N THR A 91 8.19 4.50 -0.14
CA THR A 91 7.91 3.05 -0.16
C THR A 91 9.14 2.18 -0.44
N VAL A 92 10.23 2.79 -0.92
CA VAL A 92 11.52 2.14 -1.17
C VAL A 92 12.08 1.47 0.08
N GLY A 93 11.83 2.02 1.26
CA GLY A 93 12.35 1.48 2.52
C GLY A 93 11.86 0.08 2.85
N GLY A 94 10.54 -0.11 2.89
CA GLY A 94 9.95 -1.42 3.17
C GLY A 94 10.16 -2.42 2.04
N ASP A 95 10.12 -1.96 0.78
CA ASP A 95 10.31 -2.83 -0.38
C ASP A 95 11.76 -3.31 -0.54
N SER A 96 12.74 -2.51 -0.09
CA SER A 96 14.15 -2.93 -0.02
C SER A 96 14.35 -4.06 0.98
N ILE A 97 13.64 -4.04 2.11
CA ILE A 97 13.72 -5.10 3.14
C ILE A 97 13.18 -6.40 2.59
N ARG A 98 12.02 -6.37 1.93
CA ARG A 98 11.46 -7.56 1.28
C ARG A 98 12.37 -8.11 0.20
N THR A 99 12.94 -7.22 -0.62
CA THR A 99 13.92 -7.60 -1.67
C THR A 99 15.16 -8.24 -1.04
N TYR A 100 15.69 -7.67 0.04
CA TYR A 100 16.84 -8.21 0.76
C TYR A 100 16.53 -9.58 1.38
N ASP A 101 15.38 -9.74 2.02
CA ASP A 101 14.97 -11.00 2.64
C ASP A 101 14.73 -12.10 1.58
N SER A 102 14.16 -11.75 0.43
CA SER A 102 14.05 -12.65 -0.73
C SER A 102 15.42 -13.04 -1.30
N TRP A 103 16.35 -12.09 -1.44
CA TRP A 103 17.73 -12.38 -1.86
C TRP A 103 18.42 -13.34 -0.88
N LYS A 104 18.26 -13.11 0.44
CA LYS A 104 18.84 -13.97 1.48
C LYS A 104 18.26 -15.40 1.50
N LEU A 105 17.05 -15.59 0.99
CA LEU A 105 16.43 -16.90 0.82
C LEU A 105 16.95 -17.68 -0.41
N GLY A 106 17.88 -17.10 -1.18
CA GLY A 106 18.55 -17.76 -2.30
C GLY A 106 18.15 -17.28 -3.69
N GLU A 107 17.37 -16.20 -3.80
CA GLU A 107 17.15 -15.55 -5.11
C GLU A 107 18.38 -14.80 -5.59
N ASN A 108 18.49 -14.58 -6.90
CA ASN A 108 19.34 -13.51 -7.43
C ASN A 108 18.72 -12.14 -7.10
N LYS A 109 19.56 -11.11 -6.92
CA LYS A 109 19.09 -9.76 -6.58
C LYS A 109 18.06 -9.22 -7.59
N GLU A 110 18.22 -9.52 -8.89
CA GLU A 110 17.24 -9.12 -9.91
C GLU A 110 15.89 -9.80 -9.72
N LYS A 111 15.88 -11.10 -9.40
CA LYS A 111 14.65 -11.88 -9.21
C LYS A 111 13.92 -11.47 -7.94
N ALA A 112 14.64 -11.25 -6.85
CA ALA A 112 14.07 -10.74 -5.61
C ALA A 112 13.37 -9.38 -5.82
N PHE A 113 13.98 -8.51 -6.62
CA PHE A 113 13.38 -7.22 -6.98
C PHE A 113 12.16 -7.37 -7.90
N ALA A 114 12.25 -8.28 -8.89
CA ALA A 114 11.15 -8.60 -9.79
C ALA A 114 9.91 -9.11 -9.05
N VAL A 115 10.08 -9.92 -7.99
CA VAL A 115 8.97 -10.37 -7.12
C VAL A 115 8.21 -9.20 -6.51
N VAL A 116 8.94 -8.21 -5.99
CA VAL A 116 8.32 -7.05 -5.34
C VAL A 116 7.60 -6.19 -6.38
N ILE A 117 8.18 -5.99 -7.56
CA ILE A 117 7.52 -5.28 -8.66
C ILE A 117 6.25 -6.01 -9.08
N LEU A 118 6.31 -7.32 -9.27
CA LEU A 118 5.17 -8.12 -9.69
C LEU A 118 4.06 -8.12 -8.62
N ASP A 119 4.43 -8.17 -7.34
CA ASP A 119 3.52 -8.02 -6.21
C ASP A 119 2.79 -6.65 -6.21
N ARG A 120 3.51 -5.57 -6.59
CA ARG A 120 2.95 -4.21 -6.74
C ARG A 120 2.02 -4.14 -7.94
N PHE A 121 2.43 -4.70 -9.07
CA PHE A 121 1.67 -4.72 -10.31
C PHE A 121 0.34 -5.47 -10.16
N LEU A 122 0.37 -6.67 -9.56
CA LEU A 122 -0.84 -7.43 -9.24
C LEU A 122 -1.78 -6.68 -8.30
N GLY A 123 -1.22 -5.94 -7.33
CA GLY A 123 -1.99 -5.07 -6.45
C GLY A 123 -2.70 -3.96 -7.22
N LEU A 124 -2.00 -3.29 -8.14
CA LEU A 124 -2.57 -2.24 -8.98
C LEU A 124 -3.66 -2.78 -9.91
N LEU A 125 -3.44 -3.93 -10.55
CA LEU A 125 -4.43 -4.60 -11.39
C LEU A 125 -5.70 -4.93 -10.62
N THR A 126 -5.55 -5.48 -9.42
CA THR A 126 -6.69 -5.81 -8.56
C THR A 126 -7.47 -4.55 -8.18
N LEU A 127 -6.77 -3.47 -7.81
CA LEU A 127 -7.39 -2.19 -7.50
C LEU A 127 -8.16 -1.61 -8.70
N LEU A 128 -7.59 -1.72 -9.90
CA LEU A 128 -8.22 -1.27 -11.13
C LEU A 128 -9.50 -2.06 -11.45
N ILE A 129 -9.46 -3.39 -11.29
CA ILE A 129 -10.63 -4.25 -11.47
C ILE A 129 -11.74 -3.84 -10.49
N PHE A 130 -11.41 -3.63 -9.22
CA PHE A 130 -12.38 -3.14 -8.23
C PHE A 130 -12.94 -1.76 -8.59
N ALA A 131 -12.11 -0.85 -9.09
CA ALA A 131 -12.56 0.46 -9.54
C ALA A 131 -13.57 0.35 -10.70
N ILE A 132 -13.27 -0.48 -11.70
CA ILE A 132 -14.19 -0.72 -12.84
C ILE A 132 -15.50 -1.34 -12.35
N ILE A 133 -15.46 -2.35 -11.48
CA ILE A 133 -16.66 -2.96 -10.90
C ILE A 133 -17.49 -1.91 -10.15
N ALA A 134 -16.86 -1.05 -9.35
CA ALA A 134 -17.55 0.00 -8.62
C ALA A 134 -18.25 1.01 -9.55
N LEU A 135 -17.60 1.43 -10.65
CA LEU A 135 -18.23 2.28 -11.66
C LEU A 135 -19.44 1.61 -12.32
N LEU A 136 -19.37 0.31 -12.61
CA LEU A 136 -20.47 -0.42 -13.23
C LEU A 136 -21.69 -0.53 -12.32
N TYR A 137 -21.47 -0.71 -11.01
CA TYR A 137 -22.55 -0.81 -10.02
C TYR A 137 -23.13 0.54 -9.58
N SER A 138 -22.38 1.63 -9.75
CA SER A 138 -22.78 2.97 -9.29
C SER A 138 -22.40 4.02 -10.35
N PRO A 139 -23.14 4.08 -11.47
CA PRO A 139 -22.86 5.01 -12.56
C PRO A 139 -22.92 6.49 -12.14
N ASP A 140 -23.70 6.80 -11.09
CA ASP A 140 -23.82 8.13 -10.49
C ASP A 140 -22.47 8.69 -10.00
N LEU A 141 -21.48 7.83 -9.70
CA LEU A 141 -20.12 8.25 -9.35
C LEU A 141 -19.44 9.03 -10.49
N SER A 142 -19.79 8.73 -11.74
CA SER A 142 -19.21 9.41 -12.90
C SER A 142 -19.77 10.81 -13.12
N GLU A 143 -20.93 11.12 -12.53
CA GLU A 143 -21.52 12.48 -12.55
C GLU A 143 -20.88 13.38 -11.49
N VAL A 144 -20.55 12.81 -10.32
CA VAL A 144 -19.93 13.54 -9.20
C VAL A 144 -18.45 13.87 -9.45
N ILE A 145 -17.73 13.00 -10.17
CA ILE A 145 -16.30 13.16 -10.45
C ILE A 145 -16.09 13.31 -11.97
N PRO A 146 -16.02 14.55 -12.48
CA PRO A 146 -15.71 14.78 -13.88
C PRO A 146 -14.38 14.12 -14.24
N GLN A 147 -14.30 13.46 -15.40
CA GLN A 147 -13.10 12.80 -15.95
C GLN A 147 -12.70 11.47 -15.27
N LEU A 148 -13.52 10.90 -14.38
CA LEU A 148 -13.26 9.59 -13.76
C LEU A 148 -12.95 8.49 -14.80
N TRP A 149 -13.75 8.42 -15.87
CA TRP A 149 -13.55 7.47 -16.98
C TRP A 149 -12.22 7.66 -17.71
N PHE A 150 -11.75 8.89 -17.85
CA PHE A 150 -10.46 9.18 -18.48
C PHE A 150 -9.31 8.59 -17.66
N TRP A 151 -9.32 8.79 -16.34
CA TRP A 151 -8.28 8.24 -15.46
C TRP A 151 -8.32 6.71 -15.38
N VAL A 152 -9.51 6.10 -15.35
CA VAL A 152 -9.65 4.63 -15.41
C VAL A 152 -9.10 4.08 -16.72
N PHE A 153 -9.36 4.75 -17.85
CA PHE A 153 -8.84 4.34 -19.16
C PHE A 153 -7.32 4.51 -19.29
N VAL A 154 -6.76 5.60 -18.76
CA VAL A 154 -5.31 5.81 -18.73
C VAL A 154 -4.61 4.75 -17.87
N LEU A 155 -5.17 4.41 -16.70
CA LEU A 155 -4.62 3.38 -15.83
C LEU A 155 -4.75 1.97 -16.42
N SER A 156 -5.87 1.67 -17.08
CA SER A 156 -6.08 0.36 -17.72
C SER A 156 -5.21 0.15 -18.95
N SER A 157 -5.05 1.17 -19.79
CA SER A 157 -4.14 1.13 -20.94
C SER A 157 -2.68 1.00 -20.50
N GLY A 158 -2.25 1.75 -19.48
CA GLY A 158 -0.92 1.62 -18.89
C GLY A 158 -0.66 0.21 -18.35
N ALA A 159 -1.64 -0.39 -17.67
CA ALA A 159 -1.54 -1.76 -17.18
C ALA A 159 -1.50 -2.79 -18.32
N ALA A 160 -2.29 -2.60 -19.38
CA ALA A 160 -2.29 -3.48 -20.55
C ALA A 160 -0.95 -3.48 -21.30
N ILE A 161 -0.32 -2.31 -21.46
CA ILE A 161 1.00 -2.17 -22.07
C ILE A 161 2.05 -2.97 -21.28
N ILE A 162 2.01 -2.93 -19.94
CA ILE A 162 2.94 -3.67 -19.07
C ILE A 162 2.72 -5.19 -19.15
N ILE A 163 1.50 -5.66 -19.44
CA ILE A 163 1.22 -7.10 -19.61
C ILE A 163 1.68 -7.61 -20.98
N CYS A 164 1.58 -6.75 -22.01
CA CYS A 164 1.92 -7.11 -23.38
C CYS A 164 3.43 -7.03 -23.70
N PHE A 165 4.24 -6.42 -22.84
CA PHE A 165 5.70 -6.35 -22.94
C PHE A 165 6.38 -7.30 -21.96
#